data_AF-A0A2N3BAA7-F1
#
_entry.id   AF-A0A2N3BAA7-F1
#
_cell.length_a   1.000
_cell.length_b   1.000
_cell.length_c   1.000
_cell.angle_alpha   90.00
_cell.angle_beta   90.00
_cell.angle_gamma   90.00
#
_symmetry.space_group_name_H-M   'P 1'
#
loop_
_entity.id
_entity.type
_entity.pdbx_description
1 polymer ?
#
loop_
_entity_poly.entity_id
_entity_poly.type
_entity_poly.pdbx_seq_one_letter_code
_entity_poly.pdbx_strand_id
1 'polypeptide(L)'
;MNSDVLVALIGSVTTVLVASGGWWFAWMLHRDSKARERQEKRIEKFQEEVIARIVHEQKANEWLAELTNGTARGVMLELRKRVEDEIGRRPQMTLREASEGKQANSR
;
A
#
# COMPACT_ATOMS: atom_id res chain seq x y z
N MET A 1 -19.49 50.35 -31.88
CA MET A 1 -18.51 49.24 -31.81
C MET A 1 -18.88 48.27 -30.69
N ASN A 2 -20.03 47.56 -30.71
CA ASN A 2 -20.72 47.40 -29.41
C ASN A 2 -21.23 46.02 -28.96
N SER A 3 -21.16 44.93 -29.70
CA SER A 3 -21.63 43.64 -29.16
C SER A 3 -20.86 42.45 -29.71
N ASP A 4 -20.68 42.38 -31.03
CA ASP A 4 -20.05 41.21 -31.65
C ASP A 4 -18.55 41.10 -31.32
N VAL A 5 -17.84 42.23 -31.26
CA VAL A 5 -16.43 42.26 -30.84
C VAL A 5 -16.29 41.87 -29.37
N LEU A 6 -17.25 42.25 -28.52
CA LEU A 6 -17.23 41.97 -27.09
C LEU A 6 -17.55 40.49 -26.81
N VAL A 7 -18.51 39.92 -27.53
CA VAL A 7 -18.83 38.48 -27.47
C VAL A 7 -17.66 37.63 -27.98
N ALA A 8 -17.01 38.02 -29.08
CA ALA A 8 -15.82 37.33 -29.59
C ALA A 8 -14.64 37.40 -28.59
N LEU A 9 -14.47 38.52 -27.91
CA LEU A 9 -13.42 38.70 -26.91
C LEU A 9 -13.70 37.88 -25.64
N ILE A 10 -14.94 37.82 -25.17
CA ILE A 10 -15.32 36.95 -24.05
C ILE A 10 -15.14 35.47 -24.42
N GLY A 11 -15.58 35.06 -25.60
CA GLY A 11 -15.46 33.67 -26.06
C GLY A 11 -14.01 33.21 -26.22
N SER A 12 -13.12 34.07 -26.69
CA SER A 12 -11.69 33.75 -26.76
C SER A 12 -11.05 33.65 -25.37
N VAL A 13 -11.39 34.55 -24.44
CA VAL A 13 -10.89 34.52 -23.06
C VAL A 13 -11.37 33.28 -22.30
N THR A 14 -12.63 32.89 -22.42
CA THR A 14 -13.13 31.66 -21.78
C THR A 14 -12.47 30.41 -22.35
N THR A 15 -12.20 30.36 -23.66
CA THR A 15 -11.51 29.23 -24.29
C THR A 15 -10.07 29.10 -23.76
N VAL A 16 -9.36 30.21 -23.61
CA VAL A 16 -7.99 30.24 -23.05
C VAL A 16 -8.00 29.83 -21.57
N LEU A 17 -8.99 30.27 -20.80
CA LEU A 17 -9.14 29.89 -19.39
C LEU A 17 -9.46 28.41 -19.22
N VAL A 18 -10.35 27.85 -20.04
CA VAL A 18 -10.68 26.42 -19.99
C VAL A 18 -9.49 25.57 -20.44
N ALA A 19 -8.77 25.98 -21.49
CA ALA A 19 -7.59 25.26 -21.96
C ALA A 19 -6.46 25.27 -20.91
N SER A 20 -6.20 26.42 -20.29
CA SER A 20 -5.18 26.55 -19.24
C SER A 20 -5.56 25.80 -17.95
N GLY A 21 -6.84 25.85 -17.56
CA GLY A 21 -7.37 25.09 -16.44
C GLY A 21 -7.30 23.58 -16.67
N GLY A 22 -7.64 23.11 -17.88
CA GLY A 22 -7.53 21.70 -18.26
C GLY A 22 -6.09 21.18 -18.21
N TRP A 23 -5.13 21.97 -18.70
CA TRP A 23 -3.71 21.63 -18.62
C TRP A 23 -3.21 21.56 -17.17
N TRP A 24 -3.57 22.53 -16.34
CA TRP A 24 -3.20 22.55 -14.92
C TRP A 24 -3.78 21.35 -14.17
N PHE A 25 -5.04 21.00 -14.42
CA PHE A 25 -5.70 19.86 -13.81
C PHE A 25 -5.09 18.53 -14.27
N ALA A 26 -4.79 18.39 -15.57
CA ALA A 26 -4.09 17.23 -16.10
C ALA A 26 -2.69 17.05 -15.49
N TRP A 27 -1.95 18.15 -15.32
CA TRP A 27 -0.65 18.14 -14.64
C TRP A 27 -0.78 17.74 -13.17
N MET A 28 -1.79 18.25 -12.47
CA MET A 28 -2.06 17.91 -11.06
C MET A 28 -2.37 16.42 -10.89
N LEU A 29 -3.27 15.87 -11.71
CA LEU A 29 -3.60 14.44 -11.70
C LEU A 29 -2.39 13.56 -12.02
N HIS A 30 -1.54 13.99 -12.97
CA HIS A 30 -0.34 13.25 -13.34
C HIS A 30 0.75 13.30 -12.26
N ARG A 31 0.80 14.38 -11.47
CA ARG A 31 1.68 14.48 -10.30
C ARG A 31 1.21 13.54 -9.19
N ASP A 32 -0.10 13.50 -8.93
CA ASP A 32 -0.68 12.65 -7.90
C ASP A 32 -0.59 11.16 -8.27
N SER A 33 -0.77 10.81 -9.55
CA SER A 33 -0.61 9.43 -10.01
C SER A 33 0.81 8.92 -9.80
N LYS A 34 1.84 9.73 -10.11
CA LYS A 34 3.24 9.40 -9.85
C LYS A 34 3.56 9.25 -8.37
N ALA A 35 2.92 10.04 -7.51
CA ALA A 35 3.09 9.92 -6.07
C ALA A 35 2.50 8.61 -5.54
N ARG A 36 1.29 8.25 -6.02
CA ARG A 36 0.62 6.98 -5.68
C ARG A 36 1.40 5.77 -6.15
N GLU A 37 1.86 5.77 -7.39
CA GLU A 37 2.65 4.66 -7.97
C GLU A 37 3.93 4.39 -7.15
N ARG A 38 4.60 5.45 -6.67
CA ARG A 38 5.77 5.31 -5.79
C ARG A 38 5.42 4.76 -4.41
N GLN A 39 4.26 5.11 -3.87
CA GLN A 39 3.78 4.58 -2.59
C GLN A 39 3.40 3.11 -2.72
N GLU A 40 2.70 2.74 -3.80
CA GLU A 40 2.34 1.36 -4.11
C GLU A 40 3.58 0.47 -4.23
N LYS A 41 4.61 0.88 -4.98
CA LYS A 41 5.88 0.14 -5.06
C LYS A 41 6.58 -0.04 -3.72
N ARG A 42 6.48 0.95 -2.82
CA ARG A 42 7.03 0.82 -1.46
C ARG A 42 6.23 -0.17 -0.63
N ILE A 43 4.90 -0.10 -0.70
CA ILE A 43 4.00 -1.02 0.01
C ILE A 43 4.26 -2.45 -0.47
N GLU A 44 4.37 -2.67 -1.78
CA GLU A 44 4.66 -3.98 -2.37
C GLU A 44 5.99 -4.53 -1.85
N LYS A 45 7.07 -3.74 -1.88
CA LYS A 45 8.37 -4.15 -1.34
C LYS A 45 8.28 -4.54 0.15
N PHE A 46 7.61 -3.74 0.97
CA PHE A 46 7.44 -4.04 2.39
C PHE A 46 6.58 -5.28 2.63
N GLN A 47 5.55 -5.50 1.81
CA GLN A 47 4.72 -6.71 1.88
C GLN A 47 5.55 -7.96 1.57
N GLU A 48 6.41 -7.92 0.55
CA GLU A 48 7.29 -9.02 0.22
C GLU A 48 8.29 -9.34 1.34
N GLU A 49 8.89 -8.30 1.94
CA GLU A 49 9.77 -8.48 3.09
C GLU A 49 9.03 -9.08 4.30
N VAL A 50 7.79 -8.65 4.56
CA VAL A 50 6.96 -9.21 5.65
C VAL A 50 6.61 -10.67 5.39
N ILE A 51 6.18 -11.03 4.18
CA ILE A 51 5.87 -12.42 3.82
C ILE A 51 7.12 -13.29 3.98
N ALA A 52 8.28 -12.84 3.49
CA ALA A 52 9.54 -13.56 3.64
C ALA A 52 9.88 -13.80 5.13
N ARG A 53 9.73 -12.78 5.98
CA ARG A 53 9.95 -12.92 7.44
C ARG A 53 9.00 -13.92 8.07
N ILE A 54 7.72 -13.90 7.73
CA ILE A 54 6.75 -14.86 8.29
C ILE A 54 7.12 -16.30 7.89
N VAL A 55 7.56 -16.52 6.65
CA VAL A 55 7.99 -17.86 6.20
C VAL A 55 9.25 -18.29 6.94
N HIS A 56 10.22 -17.40 7.16
CA HIS A 56 11.39 -17.69 7.97
C HIS A 56 11.04 -18.01 9.42
N GLU A 57 10.12 -17.26 10.03
CA GLU A 57 9.61 -17.53 11.39
C GLU A 57 8.89 -18.88 11.47
N GLN A 58 8.09 -19.25 10.47
CA GLN A 58 7.45 -20.56 10.41
C GLN A 58 8.46 -21.69 10.36
N LYS A 59 9.51 -21.56 9.53
CA LYS A 59 10.60 -22.54 9.45
C LYS A 59 11.40 -22.61 10.75
N ALA A 60 11.65 -21.48 11.40
CA ALA A 60 12.28 -21.46 12.71
C ALA A 60 11.43 -22.17 13.77
N ASN A 61 10.11 -21.98 13.75
CA ASN A 61 9.19 -22.66 14.66
C ASN A 61 9.12 -24.17 14.40
N GLU A 62 9.17 -24.61 13.14
CA GLU A 62 9.25 -26.03 12.77
C GLU A 62 10.55 -26.64 13.32
N TRP A 63 11.69 -25.98 13.12
CA TRP A 63 12.98 -26.44 13.63
C TRP A 63 13.03 -26.48 15.17
N LEU A 64 12.49 -25.46 15.84
CA LEU A 64 12.36 -25.46 17.30
C LEU A 64 11.46 -26.57 17.81
N ALA A 65 10.39 -26.90 17.10
CA ALA A 65 9.51 -28.00 17.45
C ALA A 65 10.21 -29.36 17.35
N GLU A 66 11.04 -29.56 16.32
CA GLU A 66 11.89 -30.75 16.19
C GLU A 66 12.86 -30.89 17.37
N LEU A 67 13.47 -29.78 17.81
CA LEU A 67 14.41 -29.79 18.95
C LEU A 67 13.74 -30.04 20.30
N THR A 68 12.49 -29.58 20.46
CA THR A 68 11.76 -29.64 21.73
C THR A 68 10.80 -30.83 21.82
N ASN A 69 10.74 -31.68 20.79
CA ASN A 69 9.70 -32.71 20.61
C ASN A 69 8.27 -32.15 20.75
N GLY A 70 8.09 -30.88 20.37
CA GLY A 70 6.82 -30.16 20.45
C GLY A 70 6.08 -30.14 19.12
N THR A 71 4.97 -29.40 19.08
CA THR A 71 4.31 -29.05 17.81
C THR A 71 4.70 -27.62 17.41
N ALA A 72 4.91 -27.37 16.12
CA ALA A 72 5.25 -26.04 15.60
C ALA A 72 4.22 -24.97 16.02
N ARG A 73 2.94 -25.36 16.11
CA ARG A 73 1.86 -24.48 16.59
C ARG A 73 1.96 -24.17 18.08
N GLY A 74 2.36 -25.13 18.90
CA GLY A 74 2.58 -24.92 20.34
C GLY A 74 3.73 -23.95 20.60
N VAL A 75 4.86 -24.17 19.92
CA VAL A 75 6.05 -23.29 19.98
C VAL A 75 5.70 -21.86 19.56
N MET A 76 4.97 -21.70 18.46
CA MET A 76 4.52 -20.39 17.98
C MET A 76 3.63 -19.65 18.99
N LEU A 77 2.71 -20.36 19.66
CA LEU A 77 1.85 -19.76 20.68
C LEU A 77 2.64 -19.33 21.91
N GLU A 78 3.62 -20.14 22.32
CA GLU A 78 4.48 -19.82 23.45
C GLU A 78 5.38 -18.61 23.15
N LEU A 79 6.02 -18.59 21.99
CA LEU A 79 6.77 -17.43 21.50
C LEU A 79 5.89 -16.18 21.43
N ARG A 80 4.67 -16.30 20.89
CA ARG A 80 3.73 -15.19 20.83
C ARG A 80 3.41 -14.64 22.21
N LYS A 81 3.17 -15.51 23.19
CA LYS A 81 2.87 -15.10 24.57
C LYS A 81 4.06 -14.36 25.19
N ARG A 82 5.27 -14.90 25.04
CA ARG A 82 6.50 -14.25 25.54
C ARG A 82 6.75 -12.88 24.90
N VAL A 83 6.53 -12.76 23.59
CA VAL A 83 6.66 -11.48 22.88
C VAL A 83 5.59 -10.47 23.34
N GLU A 84 4.36 -10.92 23.59
CA GLU A 84 3.30 -10.07 24.14
C GLU A 84 3.65 -9.60 25.56
N ASP A 85 4.20 -10.48 26.39
CA ASP A 85 4.60 -10.17 27.77
C ASP A 85 5.83 -9.23 27.82
N GLU A 86 6.81 -9.39 26.92
CA GLU A 86 8.05 -8.60 26.91
C GLU A 86 7.95 -7.28 26.13
N ILE A 87 7.25 -7.28 24.99
CA ILE A 87 7.24 -6.18 24.02
C ILE A 87 5.86 -5.51 23.94
N GLY A 88 4.80 -6.15 24.47
CA GLY A 88 3.44 -5.61 24.44
C GLY A 88 2.82 -5.55 23.04
N ARG A 89 3.37 -6.30 22.08
CA ARG A 89 2.95 -6.26 20.68
C ARG A 89 2.40 -7.60 20.25
N ARG A 90 1.20 -7.57 19.65
CA ARG A 90 0.52 -8.74 19.09
C ARG A 90 0.31 -8.59 17.59
N PRO A 91 0.67 -9.58 16.76
CA PRO A 91 0.33 -9.58 15.35
C PRO A 91 -1.21 -9.61 15.19
N GLN A 92 -1.77 -8.60 14.52
CA GLN A 92 -3.22 -8.53 14.28
C GLN A 92 -3.68 -9.21 13.00
N MET A 93 -2.75 -9.48 12.08
CA MET A 93 -3.04 -10.17 10.81
C MET A 93 -2.40 -11.55 10.76
N THR A 94 -3.10 -12.47 10.12
CA THR A 94 -2.62 -13.80 9.75
C THR A 94 -1.84 -13.75 8.44
N LEU A 95 -0.98 -14.75 8.18
CA LEU A 95 -0.24 -14.86 6.92
C LEU A 95 -1.17 -14.87 5.70
N ARG A 96 -2.31 -15.56 5.83
CA ARG A 96 -3.32 -15.64 4.78
C ARG A 96 -3.86 -14.24 4.46
N GLU A 97 -4.23 -13.46 5.46
CA GLU A 97 -4.70 -12.08 5.28
C GLU A 97 -3.60 -11.17 4.70
N ALA A 98 -2.34 -11.35 5.11
CA ALA A 98 -1.21 -10.61 4.54
C ALA A 98 -1.00 -10.95 3.05
N SER A 99 -1.21 -12.21 2.66
CA SER A 99 -1.10 -12.67 1.26
C SER A 99 -2.31 -12.34 0.40
N GLU A 100 -3.53 -12.33 0.96
CA GLU A 100 -4.77 -11.97 0.25
C GLU A 100 -4.81 -10.47 -0.05
N GLY A 101 -4.23 -9.63 0.82
CA GLY A 101 -3.99 -8.21 0.54
C GLY A 101 -3.15 -7.96 -0.72
N LYS A 102 -2.26 -8.90 -1.09
CA LYS A 102 -1.49 -8.84 -2.35
C LYS A 102 -2.37 -9.10 -3.58
N GLN A 103 -3.31 -10.06 -3.49
CA GLN A 103 -4.21 -10.42 -4.61
C GLN A 103 -5.35 -9.41 -4.82
N ALA A 104 -5.80 -8.76 -3.75
CA ALA A 104 -6.85 -7.74 -3.83
C ALA A 104 -6.37 -6.43 -4.49
N ASN A 105 -5.08 -6.13 -4.40
CA ASN A 105 -4.49 -4.90 -4.97
C ASN A 105 -3.90 -5.11 -6.38
N SER A 106 -3.96 -6.34 -6.92
CA SER A 106 -3.46 -6.70 -8.26
C SER A 106 -4.58 -6.99 -9.28
N ARG A 107 -5.83 -6.63 -8.96
CA ARG A 107 -7.01 -6.70 -9.85
C ARG A 107 -7.52 -5.30 -10.13
#